data_AF-B1MXT2-F1
#
_entry.id   AF-B1MXT2-F1
#
_cell.length_a   1.000
_cell.length_b   1.000
_cell.length_c   1.000
_cell.angle_alpha   90.00
_cell.angle_beta   90.00
_cell.angle_gamma   90.00
#
_symmetry.space_group_name_H-M   'P 1'
#
loop_
_entity.id
_entity.type
_entity.pdbx_description
1 polymer ?
#
loop_
_entity_poly.entity_id
_entity_poly.type
_entity_poly.pdbx_seq_one_letter_code
_entity_poly.pdbx_strand_id
1 'polypeptide(L)' 'MKKSDLYMVIIAIILMFISLTSWVLNQSNLAILSANFGVVLLVVMMLWQHRES' A
#
# COMPACT_ATOMS: atom_id res chain seq x y z
N MET A 1 7.27 -15.41 -5.15
CA MET A 1 6.97 -14.47 -4.05
C MET A 1 7.11 -15.21 -2.74
N LYS A 2 7.91 -14.68 -1.81
CA LYS A 2 7.95 -15.21 -0.45
C LYS A 2 6.59 -14.97 0.20
N LYS A 3 6.22 -15.76 1.22
CA LYS A 3 4.94 -15.55 1.94
C LYS A 3 4.81 -14.11 2.45
N SER A 4 5.92 -13.50 2.86
CA SER A 4 5.99 -12.09 3.30
C SER A 4 5.60 -11.09 2.20
N ASP A 5 6.05 -11.31 0.96
CA ASP A 5 5.69 -10.47 -0.19
C ASP A 5 4.18 -10.48 -0.46
N LEU A 6 3.56 -11.66 -0.33
CA LEU A 6 2.12 -11.82 -0.53
C LEU A 6 1.33 -11.00 0.48
N TYR A 7 1.72 -11.05 1.76
CA TYR A 7 1.07 -10.25 2.81
C TYR A 7 1.23 -8.76 2.57
N MET A 8 2.42 -8.30 2.17
CA MET A 8 2.64 -6.87 1.85
C MET A 8 1.78 -6.38 0.69
N VAL A 9 1.65 -7.18 -0.38
CA VAL A 9 0.78 -6.84 -1.52
C VAL A 9 -0.68 -6.79 -1.11
N ILE A 10 -1.17 -7.75 -0.30
CA ILE A 10 -2.54 -7.73 0.21
C ILE A 10 -2.81 -6.45 1.03
N ILE A 11 -1.88 -6.08 1.92
CA ILE A 11 -1.99 -4.85 2.72
C ILE A 11 -2.01 -3.60 1.83
N ALA A 12 -1.16 -3.54 0.80
CA ALA A 12 -1.14 -2.44 -0.15
C ALA A 12 -2.47 -2.30 -0.92
N ILE A 13 -3.07 -3.41 -1.35
CA ILE A 13 -4.39 -3.43 -2.01
C ILE A 13 -5.48 -2.91 -1.08
N ILE A 14 -5.47 -3.33 0.19
CA ILE A 14 -6.42 -2.85 1.20
C ILE A 14 -6.26 -1.33 1.41
N LEU A 15 -5.02 -0.83 1.50
CA LEU A 15 -4.75 0.60 1.64
C LEU A 15 -5.23 1.41 0.42
N MET A 16 -5.02 0.90 -0.79
CA MET A 16 -5.55 1.53 -2.01
C MET A 16 -7.08 1.56 -2.01
N PHE A 17 -7.74 0.50 -1.54
CA PHE A 17 -9.19 0.46 -1.40
C PHE A 17 -9.72 1.43 -0.35
N ILE A 18 -9.04 1.54 0.81
CA ILE A 18 -9.36 2.53 1.84
C ILE A 18 -9.19 3.95 1.30
N SER A 19 -8.16 4.20 0.50
CA SER A 19 -7.97 5.50 -0.15
C SER A 19 -9.15 5.85 -1.06
N LEU A 20 -9.59 4.90 -1.89
CA LEU A 20 -10.69 5.11 -2.82
C LEU A 20 -12.00 5.40 -2.07
N THR A 21 -12.33 4.58 -1.08
CA THR A 21 -13.54 4.75 -0.27
C THR A 21 -13.51 6.04 0.54
N SER A 22 -12.36 6.41 1.10
CA SER A 22 -12.19 7.70 1.82
C SER A 22 -12.39 8.89 0.88
N TRP A 23 -11.92 8.80 -0.36
CA TRP A 23 -12.14 9.85 -1.36
C TRP A 23 -13.63 9.99 -1.69
N VAL A 24 -14.32 8.88 -1.91
CA VAL A 24 -15.78 8.86 -2.16
C VAL A 24 -16.57 9.44 -0.99
N LEU A 25 -16.11 9.27 0.25
CA LEU A 25 -16.73 9.80 1.46
C LEU A 25 -16.33 11.25 1.78
N ASN A 26 -15.66 11.98 0.86
CA ASN A 26 -15.13 13.33 1.06
C ASN A 26 -14.14 13.47 2.24
N GLN A 27 -13.50 12.38 2.64
CA GLN A 27 -12.46 12.34 3.67
C GLN A 27 -11.07 12.50 3.01
N SER A 28 -10.82 13.66 2.39
CA SER A 28 -9.64 13.88 1.53
C SER A 28 -8.30 13.62 2.25
N ASN A 29 -8.18 14.00 3.53
CA ASN A 29 -6.96 13.76 4.30
C ASN A 29 -6.67 12.27 4.47
N LEU A 30 -7.69 11.48 4.75
CA LEU A 30 -7.56 10.03 4.98
C LEU A 30 -7.28 9.30 3.66
N ALA A 31 -7.88 9.76 2.56
CA ALA A 31 -7.58 9.28 1.21
C ALA A 31 -6.11 9.50 0.83
N ILE A 32 -5.60 10.72 1.02
CA ILE A 32 -4.21 11.06 0.69
C ILE A 32 -3.22 10.26 1.55
N LEU A 33 -3.48 10.16 2.87
CA LEU A 33 -2.61 9.39 3.76
C LEU A 33 -2.57 7.91 3.37
N SER A 34 -3.72 7.27 3.18
CA SER A 34 -3.79 5.84 2.84
C SER A 34 -3.18 5.53 1.48
N ALA A 35 -3.35 6.39 0.47
CA ALA A 35 -2.67 6.27 -0.82
C ALA A 35 -1.14 6.32 -0.66
N ASN A 36 -0.63 7.32 0.05
CA ASN A 36 0.81 7.51 0.25
C ASN A 36 1.42 6.34 1.05
N PHE A 37 0.74 5.88 2.11
CA PHE A 37 1.18 4.72 2.88
C PHE A 37 1.21 3.44 2.04
N GLY A 38 0.20 3.23 1.17
CA GLY A 38 0.16 2.10 0.24
C GLY A 38 1.35 2.12 -0.74
N VAL A 39 1.68 3.29 -1.29
CA VAL A 39 2.84 3.45 -2.18
C VAL A 39 4.16 3.23 -1.44
N VAL A 40 4.33 3.79 -0.25
CA VAL A 40 5.55 3.60 0.56
C VAL A 40 5.77 2.11 0.87
N LEU A 41 4.71 1.38 1.24
CA LEU A 41 4.78 -0.06 1.48
C LEU A 41 5.27 -0.83 0.24
N LEU A 42 4.75 -0.49 -0.94
CA LEU A 42 5.17 -1.11 -2.20
C LEU A 42 6.61 -0.79 -2.56
N VAL A 43 7.06 0.45 -2.34
CA VAL A 43 8.45 0.87 -2.58
C VAL A 43 9.40 0.14 -1.64
N VAL A 44 9.09 0.06 -0.34
CA VAL A 44 9.90 -0.68 0.62
C VAL A 44 9.98 -2.16 0.25
N MET A 45 8.86 -2.76 -0.14
CA MET A 45 8.83 -4.14 -0.63
C MET A 45 9.70 -4.34 -1.88
N MET A 46 9.61 -3.43 -2.85
CA MET A 46 10.41 -3.50 -4.07
C MET A 46 11.90 -3.44 -3.76
N LEU A 47 12.32 -2.50 -2.91
CA LEU A 47 13.71 -2.38 -2.47
C LEU A 47 14.17 -3.62 -1.68
N TRP A 48 13.30 -4.17 -0.83
CA TRP A 48 13.59 -5.39 -0.09
C TRP A 48 13.82 -6.60 -1.01
N GLN A 49 12.94 -6.79 -1.99
CA GLN A 49 13.08 -7.86 -2.98
C GLN A 49 14.35 -7.72 -3.81
N HIS A 50 14.74 -6.48 -4.16
CA HIS A 50 15.97 -6.23 -4.92
C HIS A 50 17.24 -6.45 -4.09
N ARG A 51 17.18 -6.33 -2.76
CA ARG A 51 18.30 -6.60 -1.85
C ARG A 51 18.57 -8.09 -1.64
N GLU A 52 17.54 -8.92 -1.79
CA GLU A 52 17.64 -10.38 -1.63
C GLU A 52 17.93 -11.13 -2.94
N SER A 53 18.03 -10.40 -4.06
CA SER A 53 18.48 -10.89 -5.38
C SER A 53 19.99 -10.80 -5.53
#